data_AF-V3ZXD6-F1
#
_entry.id   AF-V3ZXD6-F1
#
_cell.length_a   1.000
_cell.length_b   1.000
_cell.length_c   1.000
_cell.angle_alpha   90.00
_cell.angle_beta   90.00
_cell.angle_gamma   90.00
#
_symmetry.space_group_name_H-M   'P 1'
#
loop_
_entity.id
_entity.type
_entity.pdbx_description
1 polymer ?
#
loop_
_entity_poly.entity_id
_entity_poly.type
_entity_poly.pdbx_seq_one_letter_code
_entity_poly.pdbx_strand_id
1 'polypeptide(L)'
;MCVAERIKDNSKTAIPIMFSGSAAVVGLLKRTRGVDDESQGSRVKKRKRLNVTPGKSYEEIGPEFNLGFHVPSKDLCDTCTKFDMKKESGTFHPSDEAELINHLRRKEQARTAKSVDKFVGDTITAVFDLQQVMVAPKLFVGSGYYLRKLNVYNFTVLELQTLQGFCYTWHECEGKRGTNEIASCLLKWLKAKDNEGYHSAILYSDSCGGQNRNRIMCSAILQFLSQAQNIEFVEQKYFESGHSQNECDSMHSCIEREYKSSNVFLPSAYHESMRKANKKTALYSNRKYS
;
A
#
# COMPACT_ATOMS: atom_id res chain seq x y z
N MET A 1 -14.11 2.81 -7.99
CA MET A 1 -13.93 4.25 -8.13
C MET A 1 -12.62 4.57 -7.43
N CYS A 2 -11.53 4.74 -8.17
CA CYS A 2 -10.40 5.48 -7.61
C CYS A 2 -10.94 6.86 -7.28
N VAL A 3 -10.94 7.23 -6.01
CA VAL A 3 -11.28 8.59 -5.60
C VAL A 3 -10.06 9.43 -6.00
N ALA A 4 -10.16 10.09 -7.15
CA ALA A 4 -9.18 11.08 -7.57
C ALA A 4 -9.65 12.42 -7.01
N GLU A 5 -8.84 13.02 -6.14
CA GLU A 5 -9.05 14.39 -5.70
C GLU A 5 -8.17 15.28 -6.57
N ARG A 6 -8.81 16.03 -7.47
CA ARG A 6 -8.13 17.07 -8.23
C ARG A 6 -8.10 18.32 -7.38
N ILE A 7 -6.91 18.69 -6.94
CA ILE A 7 -6.67 19.86 -6.10
C ILE A 7 -6.21 20.99 -7.01
N LYS A 8 -7.01 22.06 -7.06
CA LYS A 8 -6.72 23.31 -7.77
C LYS A 8 -6.89 24.48 -6.80
N ASP A 9 -6.06 25.50 -6.92
CA ASP A 9 -6.34 26.78 -6.27
C ASP A 9 -7.44 27.50 -7.06
N ASN A 10 -8.63 27.55 -6.46
CA ASN A 10 -9.81 28.18 -7.05
C ASN A 10 -9.91 29.68 -6.77
N SER A 11 -8.87 30.31 -6.20
CA SER A 11 -8.79 31.78 -6.06
C SER A 11 -8.88 32.51 -7.42
N LYS A 12 -8.81 31.78 -8.55
CA LYS A 12 -8.92 32.31 -9.91
C LYS A 12 -10.18 31.92 -10.70
N THR A 13 -11.14 31.15 -10.18
CA THR A 13 -12.43 30.92 -10.87
C THR A 13 -13.48 30.29 -9.96
N ALA A 14 -14.66 30.92 -9.87
CA ALA A 14 -15.81 30.47 -9.09
C ALA A 14 -16.80 29.65 -9.95
N ILE A 15 -17.47 28.64 -9.35
CA ILE A 15 -18.89 28.20 -9.53
C ILE A 15 -19.08 26.77 -8.95
N PRO A 16 -20.25 26.42 -8.35
CA PRO A 16 -20.41 25.28 -7.46
C PRO A 16 -20.93 24.00 -8.14
N ILE A 17 -20.66 22.85 -7.51
CA ILE A 17 -21.05 21.50 -7.96
C ILE A 17 -22.40 21.12 -7.32
N MET A 18 -23.41 20.84 -8.15
CA MET A 18 -24.67 20.18 -7.76
C MET A 18 -24.58 18.66 -7.99
N PHE A 19 -25.08 17.87 -7.03
CA PHE A 19 -25.35 16.44 -7.17
C PHE A 19 -26.86 16.20 -7.25
N SER A 20 -27.32 15.49 -8.28
CA SER A 20 -28.65 14.87 -8.29
C SER A 20 -28.56 13.49 -8.93
N GLY A 21 -28.96 12.47 -8.18
CA GLY A 21 -29.12 11.09 -8.67
C GLY A 21 -30.58 10.77 -8.99
N SER A 22 -30.77 9.80 -9.89
CA SER A 22 -31.85 8.80 -9.89
C SER A 22 -31.84 8.03 -11.21
N ALA A 23 -31.88 6.70 -11.14
CA ALA A 23 -32.59 5.87 -12.11
C ALA A 23 -32.81 4.46 -11.53
N ALA A 24 -34.07 4.11 -11.34
CA ALA A 24 -34.55 2.77 -11.04
C ALA A 24 -34.56 1.91 -12.31
N VAL A 25 -34.29 0.60 -12.17
CA VAL A 25 -34.81 -0.41 -13.13
C VAL A 25 -35.31 -1.61 -12.35
N VAL A 26 -36.58 -1.92 -12.63
CA VAL A 26 -37.45 -2.94 -12.08
C VAL A 26 -37.03 -4.33 -12.59
N GLY A 27 -36.92 -5.30 -11.68
CA GLY A 27 -36.68 -6.71 -12.01
C GLY A 27 -37.96 -7.45 -12.40
N LEU A 28 -37.88 -8.29 -13.45
CA LEU A 28 -38.90 -9.29 -13.79
C LEU A 28 -38.54 -10.64 -13.15
N LEU A 29 -39.44 -11.17 -12.31
CA LEU A 29 -39.42 -12.52 -11.75
C LEU A 29 -39.67 -13.58 -12.82
N LYS A 30 -38.93 -14.69 -12.79
CA LYS A 30 -39.46 -16.02 -13.15
C LYS A 30 -38.82 -17.13 -12.32
N ARG A 31 -39.70 -17.97 -11.79
CA ARG A 31 -39.49 -19.10 -10.87
C ARG A 31 -39.62 -20.38 -11.70
N THR A 32 -38.71 -21.33 -11.56
CA THR A 32 -38.95 -22.74 -11.93
C THR A 32 -38.32 -23.66 -10.88
N ARG A 33 -39.13 -24.62 -10.42
CA ARG A 33 -38.82 -25.69 -9.46
C ARG A 33 -38.69 -27.02 -10.22
N GLY A 34 -37.98 -27.98 -9.59
CA GLY A 34 -37.97 -29.42 -9.88
C GLY A 34 -36.84 -29.80 -10.84
N VAL A 35 -36.03 -30.83 -10.61
CA VAL A 35 -36.40 -32.20 -10.18
C VAL A 35 -35.21 -32.87 -9.48
N ASP A 36 -35.49 -33.66 -8.43
CA ASP A 36 -34.59 -34.60 -7.74
C ASP A 36 -34.35 -35.85 -8.61
N ASP A 37 -33.12 -36.42 -8.61
CA ASP A 37 -32.97 -37.87 -8.49
C ASP A 37 -31.53 -38.31 -8.09
N GLU A 38 -31.49 -39.45 -7.41
CA GLU A 38 -30.42 -40.05 -6.61
C GLU A 38 -29.23 -40.62 -7.40
N SER A 39 -28.03 -40.68 -6.77
CA SER A 39 -27.38 -41.96 -6.40
C SER A 39 -25.89 -41.84 -5.99
N GLN A 40 -25.68 -42.20 -4.72
CA GLN A 40 -24.56 -42.79 -3.98
C GLN A 40 -23.08 -42.77 -4.47
N GLY A 41 -22.20 -42.44 -3.51
CA GLY A 41 -20.76 -42.74 -3.54
C GLY A 41 -19.94 -42.09 -2.41
N SER A 42 -20.37 -42.17 -1.14
CA SER A 42 -19.70 -41.51 -0.01
C SER A 42 -18.49 -42.27 0.52
N ARG A 43 -17.28 -41.77 0.26
CA ARG A 43 -16.03 -42.19 0.94
C ARG A 43 -15.94 -41.48 2.29
N VAL A 44 -16.45 -42.10 3.35
CA VAL A 44 -16.40 -41.56 4.72
C VAL A 44 -14.94 -41.44 5.18
N LYS A 45 -14.38 -40.23 5.21
CA LYS A 45 -13.15 -39.93 5.96
C LYS A 45 -13.48 -39.99 7.45
N LYS A 46 -13.04 -41.04 8.15
CA LYS A 46 -13.10 -41.13 9.62
C LYS A 46 -12.40 -39.90 10.23
N ARG A 47 -13.17 -38.98 10.83
CA ARG A 47 -12.64 -37.92 11.71
C ARG A 47 -12.11 -38.60 12.99
N LYS A 48 -10.79 -38.63 13.19
CA LYS A 48 -10.19 -38.95 14.50
C LYS A 48 -10.61 -37.86 15.49
N ARG A 49 -11.21 -38.23 16.62
CA ARG A 49 -11.50 -37.30 17.72
C ARG A 49 -10.19 -37.01 18.48
N LEU A 50 -9.88 -35.73 18.70
CA LEU A 50 -8.77 -35.33 19.58
C LEU A 50 -9.19 -35.59 21.04
N ASN A 51 -8.49 -36.51 21.70
CA ASN A 51 -8.45 -36.55 23.16
C ASN A 51 -7.25 -35.70 23.59
N VAL A 52 -7.50 -34.41 23.86
CA VAL A 52 -6.45 -33.51 24.37
C VAL A 52 -6.31 -33.75 25.86
N THR A 53 -5.29 -34.51 26.25
CA THR A 53 -4.83 -34.55 27.64
C THR A 53 -4.08 -33.24 27.94
N PRO A 54 -4.31 -32.56 29.07
CA PRO A 54 -3.55 -31.38 29.44
C PRO A 54 -2.05 -31.69 29.48
N GLY A 55 -1.23 -30.96 28.72
CA GLY A 55 0.24 -31.05 28.78
C GLY A 55 0.96 -31.54 27.53
N LYS A 56 0.27 -31.96 26.46
CA LYS A 56 0.94 -32.29 25.20
C LYS A 56 1.35 -31.03 24.43
N SER A 57 2.63 -30.94 24.06
CA SER A 57 3.13 -29.85 23.22
C SER A 57 2.72 -30.07 21.75
N TYR A 58 2.69 -29.00 20.96
CA TYR A 58 2.32 -29.07 19.54
C TYR A 58 3.24 -30.03 18.74
N GLU A 59 4.49 -30.19 19.17
CA GLU A 59 5.50 -31.08 18.58
C GLU A 59 5.06 -32.55 18.60
N GLU A 60 4.28 -32.94 19.60
CA GLU A 60 3.78 -34.31 19.77
C GLU A 60 2.53 -34.58 18.93
N ILE A 61 1.76 -33.53 18.59
CA ILE A 61 0.48 -33.63 17.88
C ILE A 61 0.68 -33.45 16.36
N GLY A 62 1.64 -32.62 15.94
CA GLY A 62 1.89 -32.28 14.53
C GLY A 62 2.02 -33.49 13.59
N PRO A 63 2.88 -34.48 13.89
CA PRO A 63 3.09 -35.66 13.03
C PRO A 63 1.87 -36.59 12.97
N GLU A 64 1.16 -36.77 14.09
CA GLU A 64 0.01 -37.70 14.18
C GLU A 64 -1.21 -37.26 13.35
N PHE A 65 -1.29 -35.96 13.05
CA PHE A 65 -2.41 -35.34 12.33
C PHE A 65 -1.99 -34.72 10.99
N ASN A 66 -0.73 -34.90 10.57
CA ASN A 66 -0.18 -34.33 9.34
C ASN A 66 -0.40 -32.81 9.25
N LEU A 67 -0.21 -32.12 10.37
CA LEU A 67 -0.37 -30.66 10.48
C LEU A 67 0.94 -30.00 10.03
N GLY A 68 1.00 -29.62 8.76
CA GLY A 68 2.07 -28.76 8.25
C GLY A 68 1.77 -27.29 8.58
N PHE A 69 2.78 -26.55 9.03
CA PHE A 69 2.67 -25.10 9.12
C PHE A 69 2.63 -24.51 7.72
N HIS A 70 1.46 -24.02 7.30
CA HIS A 70 1.38 -23.19 6.11
C HIS A 70 2.07 -21.87 6.40
N VAL A 71 3.12 -21.53 5.65
CA VAL A 71 3.69 -20.19 5.64
C VAL A 71 2.79 -19.35 4.74
N PRO A 72 2.00 -18.40 5.27
CA PRO A 72 1.15 -17.58 4.44
C PRO A 72 1.98 -16.76 3.46
N SER A 73 1.49 -16.60 2.24
CA SER A 73 2.05 -15.63 1.30
C SER A 73 2.03 -14.23 1.93
N LYS A 74 3.12 -13.47 1.76
CA LYS A 74 3.15 -12.05 2.16
C LYS A 74 2.20 -11.25 1.26
N ASP A 75 1.65 -10.16 1.81
CA ASP A 75 0.89 -9.14 1.08
C ASP A 75 -0.43 -9.63 0.45
N LEU A 76 -1.20 -10.42 1.21
CA LEU A 76 -2.55 -10.82 0.83
C LEU A 76 -3.55 -9.68 1.03
N CYS A 77 -4.50 -9.54 0.11
CA CYS A 77 -5.59 -8.59 0.26
C CYS A 77 -6.59 -9.08 1.31
N ASP A 78 -6.75 -8.35 2.41
CA ASP A 78 -7.72 -8.68 3.47
C ASP A 78 -9.13 -8.94 2.94
N THR A 79 -9.57 -8.14 1.96
CA THR A 79 -10.89 -8.30 1.32
C THR A 79 -10.99 -9.61 0.54
N CYS A 80 -9.97 -9.94 -0.27
CA CYS A 80 -9.96 -11.22 -0.98
C CYS A 80 -9.90 -12.39 -0.01
N THR A 81 -9.01 -12.34 0.98
CA THR A 81 -8.85 -13.38 1.99
C THR A 81 -10.15 -13.58 2.77
N LYS A 82 -10.85 -12.51 3.15
CA LYS A 82 -12.17 -12.60 3.78
C LYS A 82 -13.18 -13.36 2.91
N PHE A 83 -13.22 -13.09 1.61
CA PHE A 83 -14.15 -13.78 0.71
C PHE A 83 -13.74 -15.23 0.44
N ASP A 84 -12.45 -15.52 0.35
CA ASP A 84 -11.95 -16.89 0.19
C ASP A 84 -12.27 -17.72 1.44
N MET A 85 -12.05 -17.17 2.64
CA MET A 85 -12.45 -17.80 3.90
C MET A 85 -13.96 -18.08 3.95
N LYS A 86 -14.80 -17.14 3.49
CA LYS A 86 -16.27 -17.34 3.40
C LYS A 86 -16.66 -18.46 2.44
N LYS A 87 -15.94 -18.62 1.32
CA LYS A 87 -16.16 -19.72 0.36
C LYS A 87 -15.81 -21.05 0.99
N GLU A 88 -14.67 -21.12 1.69
CA GLU A 88 -14.21 -22.33 2.38
C GLU A 88 -15.16 -22.73 3.54
N SER A 89 -15.70 -21.76 4.27
CA SER A 89 -16.66 -22.01 5.36
C SER A 89 -18.09 -22.25 4.90
N GLY A 90 -18.39 -22.12 3.61
CA GLY A 90 -19.74 -22.27 3.05
C GLY A 90 -20.71 -21.13 3.44
N THR A 91 -20.20 -19.99 3.90
CA THR A 91 -20.99 -18.80 4.30
C THR A 91 -20.92 -17.69 3.25
N PHE A 92 -20.61 -18.04 2.00
CA PHE A 92 -20.51 -17.11 0.89
C PHE A 92 -21.88 -16.89 0.25
N HIS A 93 -22.34 -15.64 0.22
CA HIS A 93 -23.66 -15.29 -0.31
C HIS A 93 -23.55 -14.54 -1.65
N PRO A 94 -24.62 -14.48 -2.47
CA PRO A 94 -24.62 -13.72 -3.73
C PRO A 94 -24.24 -12.23 -3.58
N SER A 95 -24.53 -11.62 -2.43
CA SER A 95 -24.09 -10.25 -2.12
C SER A 95 -22.56 -10.13 -2.00
N ASP A 96 -21.91 -11.16 -1.45
CA ASP A 96 -20.45 -11.21 -1.33
C ASP A 96 -19.79 -11.35 -2.70
N GLU A 97 -20.42 -12.07 -3.63
CA GLU A 97 -19.96 -12.20 -5.02
C GLU A 97 -19.99 -10.85 -5.74
N ALA A 98 -21.09 -10.10 -5.61
CA ALA A 98 -21.19 -8.76 -6.19
C ALA A 98 -20.15 -7.79 -5.59
N GLU A 99 -19.86 -7.87 -4.29
CA GLU A 99 -18.84 -7.05 -3.64
C GLU A 99 -17.43 -7.43 -4.11
N LEU A 100 -17.12 -8.73 -4.22
CA LEU A 100 -15.85 -9.24 -4.72
C LEU A 100 -15.62 -8.82 -6.18
N ILE A 101 -16.62 -8.97 -7.06
CA ILE A 101 -16.54 -8.52 -8.46
C ILE A 101 -16.25 -7.02 -8.52
N ASN A 102 -16.95 -6.22 -7.72
CA ASN A 102 -16.70 -4.79 -7.67
C ASN A 102 -15.30 -4.45 -7.17
N HIS A 103 -14.80 -5.14 -6.15
CA HIS A 103 -13.44 -4.95 -5.65
C HIS A 103 -12.38 -5.28 -6.72
N LEU A 104 -12.51 -6.41 -7.42
CA LEU A 104 -11.63 -6.78 -8.52
C LEU A 104 -11.71 -5.80 -9.70
N ARG A 105 -12.90 -5.29 -10.00
CA ARG A 105 -13.07 -4.25 -11.02
C ARG A 105 -12.37 -2.94 -10.61
N ARG A 106 -12.47 -2.52 -9.35
CA ARG A 106 -11.78 -1.32 -8.85
C ARG A 106 -10.26 -1.47 -8.92
N LYS A 107 -9.74 -2.65 -8.57
CA LYS A 107 -8.33 -3.00 -8.74
C LYS A 107 -7.87 -2.81 -10.18
N GLU A 108 -8.60 -3.38 -11.14
CA GLU A 108 -8.20 -3.29 -12.55
C GLU A 108 -8.26 -1.86 -13.07
N GLN A 109 -9.33 -1.13 -12.74
CA GLN A 109 -9.45 0.29 -13.06
C GLN A 109 -8.27 1.12 -12.53
N ALA A 110 -7.84 0.88 -11.29
CA ALA A 110 -6.71 1.59 -10.69
C ALA A 110 -5.40 1.31 -11.44
N ARG A 111 -5.18 0.07 -11.87
CA ARG A 111 -4.00 -0.35 -12.64
C ARG A 111 -3.98 0.26 -14.02
N THR A 112 -5.10 0.17 -14.74
CA THR A 112 -5.22 0.78 -16.07
C THR A 112 -5.01 2.29 -15.99
N ALA A 113 -5.64 2.97 -15.03
CA ALA A 113 -5.46 4.41 -14.83
C ALA A 113 -3.97 4.77 -14.62
N LYS A 114 -3.28 4.06 -13.73
CA LYS A 114 -1.85 4.27 -13.48
C LYS A 114 -0.97 4.05 -14.72
N SER A 115 -1.29 3.04 -15.51
CA SER A 115 -0.56 2.76 -16.76
C SER A 115 -0.73 3.87 -17.80
N VAL A 116 -1.90 4.48 -17.86
CA VAL A 116 -2.19 5.62 -18.74
C VAL A 116 -1.51 6.88 -18.22
N ASP A 117 -1.64 7.15 -16.92
CA ASP A 117 -1.09 8.35 -16.27
C ASP A 117 0.43 8.42 -16.29
N LYS A 118 1.10 7.30 -16.52
CA LYS A 118 2.56 7.25 -16.71
C LYS A 118 3.03 8.06 -17.94
N PHE A 119 2.20 8.26 -18.95
CA PHE A 119 2.62 8.86 -20.24
C PHE A 119 1.85 10.14 -20.60
N VAL A 120 1.30 10.84 -19.60
CA VAL A 120 0.47 12.04 -19.84
C VAL A 120 1.35 13.30 -19.96
N GLY A 121 1.75 13.64 -21.19
CA GLY A 121 2.34 14.94 -21.54
C GLY A 121 3.42 15.44 -20.58
N ASP A 122 3.33 16.71 -20.19
CA ASP A 122 4.24 17.38 -19.25
C ASP A 122 3.86 17.17 -17.76
N THR A 123 3.20 16.05 -17.46
CA THR A 123 2.82 15.69 -16.08
C THR A 123 3.86 14.75 -15.48
N ILE A 124 4.36 15.08 -14.28
CA ILE A 124 5.16 14.13 -13.51
C ILE A 124 4.23 13.19 -12.73
N THR A 125 4.45 11.89 -12.83
CA THR A 125 3.64 10.88 -12.14
C THR A 125 4.51 10.14 -11.16
N ALA A 126 4.16 10.20 -9.88
CA ALA A 126 4.93 9.56 -8.82
C ALA A 126 4.06 8.70 -7.93
N VAL A 127 4.64 7.61 -7.44
CA VAL A 127 4.09 6.79 -6.37
C VAL A 127 4.91 7.03 -5.13
N PHE A 128 4.28 7.13 -3.98
CA PHE A 128 5.00 7.27 -2.73
C PHE A 128 4.48 6.34 -1.66
N ASP A 129 5.36 6.00 -0.73
CA ASP A 129 5.05 5.11 0.38
C ASP A 129 6.01 5.27 1.55
N LEU A 130 5.60 4.77 2.71
CA LEU A 130 6.41 4.73 3.90
C LEU A 130 6.85 3.30 4.22
N GLN A 131 8.16 3.06 4.12
CA GLN A 131 8.74 1.76 4.43
C GLN A 131 8.42 1.32 5.87
N GLN A 132 8.40 0.00 6.08
CA GLN A 132 8.38 -0.59 7.43
C GLN A 132 9.47 0.05 8.32
N VAL A 133 9.13 0.28 9.59
CA VAL A 133 10.04 0.90 10.56
C VAL A 133 11.34 0.12 10.64
N MET A 134 12.44 0.84 10.42
CA MET A 134 13.79 0.34 10.59
C MET A 134 14.28 0.66 12.01
N VAL A 135 15.34 -0.02 12.46
CA VAL A 135 15.82 0.11 13.85
C VAL A 135 17.34 0.21 13.92
N ALA A 136 17.84 1.12 14.73
CA ALA A 136 19.28 1.23 15.03
C ALA A 136 19.50 1.26 16.55
N PRO A 137 20.35 0.39 17.13
CA PRO A 137 21.15 -0.61 16.44
C PRO A 137 20.34 -1.86 16.05
N LYS A 138 20.64 -2.44 14.88
CA LYS A 138 20.24 -3.79 14.45
C LYS A 138 21.47 -4.69 14.53
N LEU A 139 21.49 -5.61 15.50
CA LEU A 139 22.60 -6.53 15.73
C LEU A 139 22.14 -7.99 15.65
N PHE A 140 22.99 -8.88 15.16
CA PHE A 140 22.74 -10.34 15.14
C PHE A 140 23.23 -11.08 16.39
N VAL A 141 23.79 -10.36 17.37
CA VAL A 141 24.21 -10.94 18.64
C VAL A 141 23.03 -10.99 19.61
N GLY A 142 22.94 -12.06 20.41
CA GLY A 142 21.82 -12.28 21.34
C GLY A 142 21.63 -11.13 22.34
N SER A 143 22.72 -10.51 22.82
CA SER A 143 22.67 -9.34 23.70
C SER A 143 22.02 -8.12 23.06
N GLY A 144 22.09 -8.00 21.72
CA GLY A 144 21.47 -6.92 20.96
C GLY A 144 19.94 -6.89 21.03
N TYR A 145 19.32 -8.00 21.47
CA TYR A 145 17.88 -8.06 21.73
C TYR A 145 17.44 -7.11 22.86
N TYR A 146 18.25 -6.98 23.91
CA TYR A 146 17.94 -6.21 25.11
C TYR A 146 18.33 -4.72 25.01
N LEU A 147 19.00 -4.32 23.93
CA LEU A 147 19.34 -2.92 23.70
C LEU A 147 18.09 -2.14 23.31
N ARG A 148 18.01 -0.89 23.78
CA ARG A 148 17.03 0.06 23.27
C ARG A 148 17.36 0.35 21.81
N LYS A 149 16.34 0.28 20.95
CA LYS A 149 16.46 0.50 19.52
C LYS A 149 15.77 1.81 19.17
N LEU A 150 16.50 2.66 18.45
CA LEU A 150 15.99 3.89 17.87
C LEU A 150 15.22 3.56 16.60
N ASN A 151 13.99 4.03 16.50
CA ASN A 151 13.20 3.90 15.28
C ASN A 151 13.71 4.85 14.19
N VAL A 152 13.89 4.30 12.99
CA VAL A 152 14.31 5.03 11.79
C VAL A 152 13.23 4.83 10.72
N TYR A 153 12.84 5.92 10.08
CA TYR A 153 11.79 5.96 9.08
C TYR A 153 12.39 6.28 7.71
N ASN A 154 11.80 5.70 6.67
CA ASN A 154 12.16 5.98 5.28
C ASN A 154 10.89 6.18 4.45
N PHE A 155 10.64 7.41 4.06
CA PHE A 155 9.61 7.76 3.10
C PHE A 155 10.20 7.79 1.70
N THR A 156 9.54 7.12 0.77
CA THR A 156 10.02 6.97 -0.59
C THR A 156 9.07 7.56 -1.59
N VAL A 157 9.61 8.29 -2.57
CA VAL A 157 8.88 8.74 -3.75
C VAL A 157 9.56 8.14 -4.97
N LEU A 158 8.81 7.49 -5.85
CA LEU A 158 9.30 6.94 -7.11
C LEU A 158 8.54 7.55 -8.29
N GLU A 159 9.27 8.12 -9.22
CA GLU A 159 8.76 8.62 -10.48
C GLU A 159 8.51 7.46 -11.46
N LEU A 160 7.32 7.41 -12.05
CA LEU A 160 6.94 6.31 -12.94
C LEU A 160 7.57 6.43 -14.32
N GLN A 161 7.82 7.66 -14.79
CA GLN A 161 8.42 7.95 -16.09
C GLN A 161 9.90 7.56 -16.11
N THR A 162 10.68 8.14 -15.20
CA THR A 162 12.13 8.02 -15.13
C THR A 162 12.59 6.79 -14.35
N LEU A 163 11.69 6.19 -13.56
CA LEU A 163 12.01 5.19 -12.53
C LEU A 163 12.99 5.71 -11.48
N GLN A 164 13.10 7.03 -11.36
CA GLN A 164 13.93 7.68 -10.36
C GLN A 164 13.24 7.61 -8.99
N GLY A 165 13.97 7.16 -7.97
CA GLY A 165 13.44 7.16 -6.61
C GLY A 165 14.12 8.16 -5.69
N PHE A 166 13.48 8.44 -4.57
CA PHE A 166 13.95 9.40 -3.57
C PHE A 166 13.71 8.78 -2.21
N CYS A 167 14.76 8.71 -1.38
CA CYS A 167 14.64 8.31 0.03
C CYS A 167 14.70 9.56 0.91
N TYR A 168 13.68 9.75 1.73
CA TYR A 168 13.63 10.76 2.78
C TYR A 168 13.66 10.02 4.12
N THR A 169 14.76 10.20 4.85
CA THR A 169 15.00 9.47 6.09
C THR A 169 15.08 10.40 7.27
N TRP A 170 14.50 9.96 8.38
CA TRP A 170 14.61 10.59 9.68
C TRP A 170 14.46 9.55 10.78
N HIS A 171 14.85 9.87 12.01
CA HIS A 171 14.63 9.01 13.17
C HIS A 171 13.63 9.63 14.15
N GLU A 172 13.16 8.84 15.12
CA GLU A 172 12.10 9.27 16.06
C GLU A 172 12.46 10.50 16.92
N CYS A 173 13.74 10.82 17.11
CA CYS A 173 14.14 12.07 17.77
C CYS A 173 14.09 13.31 16.85
N GLU A 174 13.98 13.15 15.53
CA GLU A 174 13.87 14.26 14.56
C GLU A 174 12.41 14.56 14.21
N GLY A 175 11.57 13.54 14.15
CA GLY A 175 10.17 13.67 13.75
C GLY A 175 9.38 12.40 14.03
N LYS A 176 8.05 12.52 14.01
CA LYS A 176 7.15 11.38 14.21
C LYS A 176 6.95 10.62 12.89
N ARG A 177 6.03 9.67 12.89
CA ARG A 177 5.66 8.86 11.71
C ARG A 177 4.31 9.30 11.11
N GLY A 178 3.96 10.58 11.29
CA GLY A 178 2.63 11.11 11.00
C GLY A 178 2.52 11.78 9.63
N THR A 179 1.34 12.31 9.34
CA THR A 179 1.09 13.03 8.09
C THR A 179 1.99 14.26 7.91
N ASN A 180 2.35 14.96 8.99
CA ASN A 180 3.15 16.19 8.90
C ASN A 180 4.54 15.93 8.30
N GLU A 181 5.20 14.86 8.74
CA GLU A 181 6.51 14.47 8.25
C GLU A 181 6.44 14.00 6.79
N ILE A 182 5.42 13.19 6.47
CA ILE A 182 5.17 12.72 5.10
C ILE A 182 4.89 13.89 4.16
N ALA A 183 3.99 14.80 4.55
CA ALA A 183 3.64 15.97 3.76
C ALA A 183 4.86 16.85 3.53
N SER A 184 5.70 17.07 4.56
CA SER A 184 6.93 17.86 4.43
C SER A 184 7.90 17.24 3.42
N CYS A 185 8.08 15.91 3.43
CA CYS A 185 8.91 15.21 2.43
C CYS A 185 8.32 15.34 1.02
N LEU A 186 7.01 15.16 0.88
CA LEU A 186 6.31 15.26 -0.40
C LEU A 186 6.37 16.68 -0.96
N LEU A 187 6.21 17.71 -0.13
CA LEU A 187 6.37 19.11 -0.54
C LEU A 187 7.80 19.42 -0.98
N LYS A 188 8.81 18.83 -0.34
CA LYS A 188 10.21 18.96 -0.76
C LYS A 188 10.44 18.36 -2.15
N TRP A 189 9.80 17.23 -2.45
CA TRP A 189 9.82 16.64 -3.79
C TRP A 189 9.05 17.51 -4.81
N LEU A 190 7.83 17.94 -4.49
CA LEU A 190 6.99 18.77 -5.37
C LEU A 190 7.69 20.09 -5.73
N LYS A 191 8.31 20.77 -4.76
CA LYS A 191 9.10 21.99 -5.02
C LYS A 191 10.28 21.74 -5.95
N ALA A 192 10.94 20.59 -5.85
CA ALA A 192 12.00 20.23 -6.78
C ALA A 192 11.45 20.06 -8.20
N LYS A 193 10.28 19.43 -8.35
CA LYS A 193 9.63 19.23 -9.66
C LYS A 193 9.05 20.50 -10.26
N ASP A 194 8.53 21.37 -9.42
CA ASP A 194 8.15 22.72 -9.84
C ASP A 194 9.36 23.46 -10.43
N ASN A 195 10.51 23.43 -9.77
CA ASN A 195 11.75 24.04 -10.26
C ASN A 195 12.32 23.36 -11.53
N GLU A 196 12.00 22.09 -11.76
CA GLU A 196 12.34 21.38 -13.01
C GLU A 196 11.41 21.77 -14.18
N GLY A 197 10.34 22.54 -13.93
CA GLY A 197 9.46 23.09 -14.96
C GLY A 197 8.25 22.22 -15.31
N TYR A 198 7.90 21.24 -14.47
CA TYR A 198 6.67 20.46 -14.68
C TYR A 198 5.41 21.33 -14.48
N HIS A 199 4.38 21.13 -15.30
CA HIS A 199 3.13 21.89 -15.23
C HIS A 199 2.06 21.23 -14.36
N SER A 200 2.19 19.93 -14.11
CA SER A 200 1.24 19.16 -13.31
C SER A 200 1.89 17.95 -12.66
N ALA A 201 1.33 17.49 -11.55
CA ALA A 201 1.75 16.27 -10.89
C ALA A 201 0.58 15.33 -10.58
N ILE A 202 0.77 14.03 -10.84
CA ILE A 202 -0.13 12.96 -10.40
C ILE A 202 0.56 12.14 -9.34
N LEU A 203 -0.08 12.01 -8.18
CA LEU A 203 0.47 11.35 -7.02
C LEU A 203 -0.34 10.12 -6.65
N TYR A 204 0.32 8.98 -6.55
CA TYR A 204 -0.26 7.71 -6.16
C TYR A 204 0.21 7.29 -4.77
N SER A 205 -0.73 6.88 -3.92
CA SER A 205 -0.43 6.41 -2.56
C SER A 205 -1.44 5.39 -2.07
N ASP A 206 -1.14 4.72 -0.95
CA ASP A 206 -2.15 3.93 -0.25
C ASP A 206 -3.27 4.84 0.32
N SER A 207 -4.39 4.24 0.72
CA SER A 207 -5.52 4.98 1.28
C SER A 207 -5.41 5.20 2.80
N CYS A 208 -4.20 5.16 3.39
CA CYS A 208 -4.00 5.28 4.83
C CYS A 208 -4.46 6.64 5.35
N GLY A 209 -5.57 6.65 6.11
CA GLY A 209 -6.17 7.89 6.63
C GLY A 209 -5.26 8.64 7.61
N GLY A 210 -4.43 7.92 8.37
CA GLY A 210 -3.50 8.54 9.33
C GLY A 210 -2.29 9.22 8.68
N GLN A 211 -2.07 9.02 7.38
CA GLN A 211 -0.83 9.41 6.71
C GLN A 211 -1.08 10.13 5.38
N ASN A 212 -1.85 9.53 4.48
CA ASN A 212 -1.91 9.95 3.08
C ASN A 212 -3.28 10.52 2.70
N ARG A 213 -4.36 9.91 3.22
CA ARG A 213 -5.75 10.31 2.91
C ARG A 213 -6.37 11.12 4.05
N ASN A 214 -5.93 12.36 4.22
CA ASN A 214 -6.53 13.28 5.19
C ASN A 214 -6.36 14.75 4.81
N ARG A 215 -7.09 15.60 5.56
CA ARG A 215 -7.10 17.06 5.36
C ARG A 215 -5.71 17.71 5.45
N ILE A 216 -4.80 17.17 6.26
CA ILE A 216 -3.46 17.78 6.45
C ILE A 216 -2.66 17.63 5.16
N MET A 217 -2.72 16.44 4.52
CA MET A 217 -2.08 16.21 3.23
C MET A 217 -2.65 17.14 2.14
N CYS A 218 -3.98 17.23 2.05
CA CYS A 218 -4.63 18.12 1.08
C CYS A 218 -4.28 19.60 1.33
N SER A 219 -4.28 20.05 2.59
CA SER A 219 -3.88 21.41 2.96
C SER A 219 -2.43 21.71 2.64
N ALA A 220 -1.51 20.75 2.85
CA ALA A 220 -0.11 20.91 2.50
C ALA A 220 0.08 21.07 0.98
N ILE A 221 -0.60 20.25 0.18
CA ILE A 221 -0.56 20.34 -1.30
C ILE A 221 -1.14 21.68 -1.77
N LEU A 222 -2.27 22.13 -1.19
CA LEU A 222 -2.85 23.44 -1.49
C LEU A 222 -1.90 24.58 -1.15
N GLN A 223 -1.24 24.52 0.00
CA GLN A 223 -0.23 25.51 0.39
C GLN A 223 0.92 25.54 -0.62
N PHE A 224 1.39 24.38 -1.07
CA PHE A 224 2.41 24.32 -2.12
C PHE A 224 1.93 24.96 -3.43
N LEU A 225 0.72 24.65 -3.89
CA LEU A 225 0.16 25.21 -5.12
C LEU A 225 0.05 26.75 -5.06
N SER A 226 -0.23 27.32 -3.88
CA SER A 226 -0.26 28.79 -3.71
C SER A 226 1.11 29.47 -3.91
N GLN A 227 2.19 28.70 -3.86
CA GLN A 227 3.58 29.17 -3.99
C GLN A 227 4.27 28.64 -5.26
N ALA A 228 3.68 27.63 -5.91
CA ALA A 228 4.23 27.01 -7.11
C ALA A 228 4.30 28.02 -8.27
N GLN A 229 5.35 27.90 -9.08
CA GLN A 229 5.56 28.77 -10.23
C GLN A 229 5.07 28.11 -11.53
N ASN A 230 5.24 26.80 -11.66
CA ASN A 230 4.97 26.04 -12.89
C ASN A 230 3.86 25.01 -12.70
N ILE A 231 3.82 24.30 -11.56
CA ILE A 231 2.80 23.30 -11.28
C ILE A 231 1.46 23.97 -10.96
N GLU A 232 0.49 23.83 -11.87
CA GLU A 232 -0.84 24.45 -11.76
C GLU A 232 -1.83 23.60 -10.96
N PHE A 233 -1.68 22.28 -11.01
CA PHE A 233 -2.55 21.36 -10.28
C PHE A 233 -1.83 20.08 -9.88
N VAL A 234 -2.31 19.49 -8.78
CA VAL A 234 -1.89 18.18 -8.30
C VAL A 234 -3.12 17.29 -8.22
N GLU A 235 -3.01 16.08 -8.77
CA GLU A 235 -4.05 15.06 -8.70
C GLU A 235 -3.58 13.93 -7.79
N GLN A 236 -4.26 13.75 -6.65
CA GLN A 236 -3.95 12.68 -5.71
C GLN A 236 -4.89 11.49 -5.95
N LYS A 237 -4.29 10.33 -6.23
CA LYS A 237 -4.96 9.05 -6.48
C LYS A 237 -4.56 8.03 -5.42
N TYR A 238 -5.53 7.23 -5.01
CA TYR A 238 -5.34 6.20 -4.00
C TYR A 238 -5.48 4.81 -4.59
N PHE A 239 -4.64 3.88 -4.14
CA PHE A 239 -4.76 2.46 -4.48
C PHE A 239 -5.99 1.83 -3.81
N GLU A 240 -6.54 0.79 -4.46
CA GLU A 240 -7.47 -0.12 -3.80
C GLU A 240 -6.70 -0.94 -2.76
N SER A 241 -7.17 -0.93 -1.52
CA SER A 241 -6.52 -1.61 -0.40
C SER A 241 -6.28 -3.09 -0.68
N GLY A 242 -5.09 -3.59 -0.32
CA GLY A 242 -4.69 -4.99 -0.52
C GLY A 242 -4.28 -5.35 -1.96
N HIS A 243 -4.32 -4.40 -2.89
CA HIS A 243 -3.98 -4.64 -4.30
C HIS A 243 -2.97 -3.66 -4.89
N SER A 244 -2.26 -2.94 -4.01
CA SER A 244 -1.18 -2.04 -4.35
C SER A 244 -0.07 -2.80 -5.07
N GLN A 245 0.02 -2.66 -6.39
CA GLN A 245 1.29 -2.88 -7.07
C GLN A 245 2.05 -1.56 -6.96
N ASN A 246 2.75 -1.41 -5.84
CA ASN A 246 3.49 -0.22 -5.50
C ASN A 246 4.97 -0.47 -5.81
N GLU A 247 5.53 0.30 -6.73
CA GLU A 247 6.93 0.19 -7.11
C GLU A 247 7.84 0.62 -5.95
N CYS A 248 7.33 1.38 -4.97
CA CYS A 248 8.03 1.63 -3.72
C CYS A 248 8.32 0.34 -2.96
N ASP A 249 7.45 -0.68 -3.00
CA ASP A 249 7.68 -1.97 -2.33
C ASP A 249 8.90 -2.69 -2.93
N SER A 250 9.08 -2.56 -4.25
CA SER A 250 10.25 -3.10 -4.94
C SER A 250 11.52 -2.39 -4.51
N MET A 251 11.47 -1.06 -4.40
CA MET A 251 12.55 -0.23 -3.88
C MET A 251 12.89 -0.58 -2.42
N HIS A 252 11.88 -0.72 -1.54
CA HIS A 252 12.06 -1.12 -0.15
C HIS A 252 12.67 -2.52 -0.05
N SER A 253 12.22 -3.46 -0.89
CA SER A 253 12.78 -4.81 -0.96
C SER A 253 14.25 -4.81 -1.40
N CYS A 254 14.64 -3.92 -2.31
CA CYS A 254 16.04 -3.71 -2.67
C CYS A 254 16.86 -3.18 -1.48
N ILE A 255 16.36 -2.15 -0.80
CA ILE A 255 17.04 -1.55 0.36
C ILE A 255 17.14 -2.56 1.51
N GLU A 256 16.07 -3.31 1.80
CA GLU A 256 16.05 -4.33 2.85
C GLU A 256 17.12 -5.38 2.62
N ARG A 257 17.28 -5.87 1.38
CA ARG A 257 18.32 -6.85 1.05
C ARG A 257 19.73 -6.38 1.41
N GLU A 258 20.02 -5.10 1.27
CA GLU A 258 21.36 -4.54 1.56
C GLU A 258 21.69 -4.53 3.06
N TYR A 259 20.70 -4.33 3.94
CA TYR A 259 20.90 -4.34 5.40
C TYR A 259 20.37 -5.60 6.08
N LYS A 260 19.79 -6.55 5.33
CA LYS A 260 19.11 -7.72 5.91
C LYS A 260 20.05 -8.59 6.73
N SER A 261 21.27 -8.78 6.26
CA SER A 261 22.33 -9.62 6.84
C SER A 261 23.48 -8.82 7.47
N SER A 262 23.34 -7.50 7.59
CA SER A 262 24.40 -6.60 8.06
C SER A 262 24.03 -5.95 9.40
N ASN A 263 25.01 -5.84 10.30
CA ASN A 263 24.82 -5.06 11.53
C ASN A 263 24.66 -3.59 11.17
N VAL A 264 23.67 -2.92 11.77
CA VAL A 264 23.45 -1.48 11.61
C VAL A 264 23.63 -0.84 12.97
N PHE A 265 24.67 -0.04 13.16
CA PHE A 265 24.96 0.58 14.45
C PHE A 265 24.31 1.96 14.58
N LEU A 266 24.28 2.74 13.49
CA LEU A 266 23.79 4.11 13.46
C LEU A 266 22.70 4.27 12.40
N PRO A 267 21.72 5.18 12.59
CA PRO A 267 20.70 5.49 11.58
C PRO A 267 21.31 5.89 10.22
N SER A 268 22.42 6.65 10.24
CA SER A 268 23.11 7.10 9.03
C SER A 268 23.66 5.95 8.19
N ALA A 269 23.89 4.75 8.76
CA ALA A 269 24.35 3.60 8.00
C ALA A 269 23.29 3.11 6.99
N TYR A 270 22.00 3.38 7.21
CA TYR A 270 20.95 3.08 6.23
C TYR A 270 21.11 3.87 4.93
N HIS A 271 21.72 5.06 4.97
CA HIS A 271 21.96 5.87 3.77
C HIS A 271 22.86 5.15 2.77
N GLU A 272 23.82 4.37 3.27
CA GLU A 272 24.73 3.58 2.45
C GLU A 272 24.01 2.38 1.83
N SER A 273 23.15 1.69 2.60
CA SER A 273 22.28 0.63 2.08
C SER A 273 21.36 1.14 0.97
N MET A 274 20.77 2.33 1.14
CA MET A 274 19.92 2.98 0.12
C MET A 274 20.71 3.29 -1.16
N ARG A 275 21.94 3.79 -1.03
CA ARG A 275 22.83 4.02 -2.19
C ARG A 275 23.25 2.74 -2.89
N LYS A 276 23.45 1.64 -2.16
CA LYS A 276 23.83 0.36 -2.76
C LYS A 276 22.67 -0.27 -3.53
N ALA A 277 21.45 -0.18 -2.97
CA ALA A 277 20.23 -0.61 -3.64
C ALA A 277 20.02 0.10 -5.00
N ASN A 278 20.54 1.31 -5.16
CA ASN A 278 20.53 2.13 -6.39
C ASN A 278 21.21 1.48 -7.61
N LYS A 279 22.18 0.60 -7.41
CA LYS A 279 22.99 0.07 -8.53
C LYS A 279 22.23 -0.89 -9.47
N LYS A 280 20.99 -1.28 -9.14
CA LYS A 280 20.13 -2.14 -9.98
C LYS A 280 18.95 -1.44 -10.64
N THR A 281 18.63 -0.19 -10.27
CA THR A 281 17.49 0.56 -10.81
C THR A 281 17.83 2.05 -10.68
N ALA A 282 17.92 2.77 -11.81
CA ALA A 282 18.59 4.05 -11.90
C ALA A 282 18.05 5.15 -10.93
N LEU A 283 18.99 5.78 -10.22
CA LEU A 283 19.00 7.15 -9.68
C LEU A 283 18.23 7.45 -8.36
N TYR A 284 18.51 6.75 -7.27
CA TYR A 284 18.17 7.25 -5.92
C TYR A 284 18.98 8.49 -5.50
N SER A 285 18.34 9.63 -5.23
CA SER A 285 18.98 10.75 -4.51
C SER A 285 18.65 10.69 -3.01
N ASN A 286 19.70 10.63 -2.17
CA ASN A 286 19.54 10.70 -0.71
C ASN A 286 19.37 12.17 -0.32
N ARG A 287 18.20 12.52 0.24
CA ARG A 287 17.98 13.85 0.81
C ARG A 287 17.68 13.72 2.29
N LYS A 288 18.38 14.49 3.13
CA LYS A 288 18.04 14.61 4.55
C LYS A 288 16.65 15.22 4.69
N TYR A 289 15.91 14.79 5.70
CA TYR A 289 14.61 15.35 6.05
C TYR A 289 14.71 16.86 6.34
N SER A 290 15.66 17.25 7.20
CA SER A 290 16.04 18.65 7.48
C SER A 290 16.69 19.32 6.27
#